data_AF-A0A933HL06-F1
#
_entry.id   AF-A0A933HL06-F1
#
_cell.length_a   1.000
_cell.length_b   1.000
_cell.length_c   1.000
_cell.angle_alpha   90.00
_cell.angle_beta   90.00
_cell.angle_gamma   90.00
#
_symmetry.space_group_name_H-M   'P 1'
#
loop_
_entity.id
_entity.type
_entity.pdbx_description
1 polymer ?
#
loop_
_entity_poly.entity_id
_entity_poly.type
_entity_poly.pdbx_seq_one_letter_code
_entity_poly.pdbx_strand_id
1 'polypeptide(L)'
;MPIPSRSPRYRSYLLRFWQEPSEKPQRAGSWRFMLEDPHTGERHGFATFDNLIGHLHNLMNSTDVLIDPQFNSQTDQTPPQNDVSESQSSSLVTLKE
;
A
#
# COMPACT_ATOMS: atom_id res chain seq x y z
N MET A 1 10.36 -24.03 18.32
CA MET A 1 11.08 -22.91 17.70
C MET A 1 10.35 -22.53 16.42
N PRO A 2 9.68 -21.35 16.32
CA PRO A 2 9.17 -20.91 15.04
C PRO A 2 10.35 -20.47 14.17
N ILE A 3 10.52 -21.11 13.02
CA ILE A 3 11.50 -20.69 12.02
C ILE A 3 10.92 -19.44 11.37
N PRO A 4 11.58 -18.27 11.38
CA PRO A 4 11.10 -17.13 10.62
C PRO A 4 11.22 -17.48 9.13
N SER A 5 10.12 -17.93 8.53
CA SER A 5 10.02 -18.28 7.11
C SER A 5 9.85 -17.04 6.25
N ARG A 6 10.66 -16.00 6.47
CA ARG A 6 10.69 -14.86 5.56
C ARG A 6 11.57 -15.26 4.39
N SER A 7 10.98 -15.99 3.45
CA SER A 7 11.62 -16.33 2.19
C SER A 7 12.26 -15.06 1.60
N PRO A 8 13.53 -15.10 1.19
CA PRO A 8 14.16 -13.96 0.55
C PRO A 8 13.28 -13.52 -0.62
N ARG A 9 12.93 -12.22 -0.64
CA ARG A 9 12.03 -11.64 -1.63
C ARG A 9 12.75 -11.64 -2.98
N TYR A 10 12.56 -12.69 -3.76
CA TYR A 10 13.07 -12.81 -5.11
C TYR A 10 12.08 -12.16 -6.09
N ARG A 11 12.56 -11.22 -6.90
CA ARG A 11 11.78 -10.58 -7.96
C ARG A 11 12.61 -10.59 -9.24
N SER A 12 11.98 -10.92 -10.37
CA SER A 12 12.61 -10.89 -11.70
C SER A 12 11.80 -9.97 -12.61
N TYR A 13 12.52 -9.21 -13.44
CA TYR A 13 11.95 -8.30 -14.42
C TYR A 13 12.72 -8.40 -15.73
N LEU A 14 12.05 -8.18 -16.85
CA LEU A 14 12.68 -8.03 -18.15
C LEU A 14 12.88 -6.53 -18.45
N LEU A 15 14.13 -6.10 -18.55
CA LEU A 15 14.49 -4.75 -18.96
C LEU A 15 14.69 -4.69 -20.48
N ARG A 16 13.96 -3.80 -21.15
CA ARG A 16 14.17 -3.42 -22.55
C ARG A 16 14.61 -1.97 -22.62
N PHE A 17 15.51 -1.66 -23.54
CA PHE A 17 15.94 -0.29 -23.80
C PHE A 17 16.27 -0.10 -25.28
N TRP A 18 15.94 1.07 -25.81
CA TRP A 18 16.15 1.41 -27.21
C TRP A 18 16.36 2.91 -27.37
N GLN A 19 17.02 3.33 -28.45
CA GLN A 19 17.08 4.74 -28.83
C GLN A 19 15.94 5.04 -29.80
N GLU A 20 15.16 6.06 -29.47
CA GLU A 20 14.22 6.66 -30.42
C GLU A 20 14.98 7.54 -31.41
N PRO A 21 14.70 7.44 -32.71
CA PRO A 21 15.28 8.32 -33.71
C PRO A 21 15.02 9.79 -33.34
N SER A 22 16.06 10.61 -33.42
CA SER A 22 15.91 12.06 -33.34
C SER A 22 15.41 12.60 -34.68
N GLU A 23 14.41 13.48 -34.66
CA GLU A 23 13.96 14.23 -35.85
C GLU A 23 15.07 15.11 -36.44
N LYS A 24 16.10 15.43 -35.65
CA LYS A 24 17.24 16.25 -36.05
C LYS A 24 18.46 15.36 -36.29
N PRO A 25 19.08 15.39 -37.50
CA PRO A 25 20.23 14.56 -37.85
C PRO A 25 21.45 14.72 -36.94
N GLN A 26 21.56 15.86 -36.24
CA GLN A 26 22.71 16.20 -35.39
C GLN A 26 22.47 15.93 -33.90
N ARG A 27 21.32 15.38 -33.51
CA ARG A 27 21.06 15.00 -32.11
C ARG A 27 21.03 13.50 -31.97
N ALA A 28 21.67 13.00 -30.91
CA ALA A 28 21.51 11.63 -30.48
C ALA A 28 20.03 11.37 -30.14
N GLY A 29 19.55 10.20 -30.53
CA GLY A 29 18.22 9.72 -30.20
C GLY A 29 17.98 9.65 -28.69
N SER A 30 16.73 9.79 -28.26
CA SER A 30 16.39 9.69 -26.84
C SER A 30 16.36 8.23 -26.42
N TRP A 31 17.07 7.86 -25.36
CA TRP A 31 16.95 6.53 -24.78
C TRP A 31 15.60 6.36 -24.11
N ARG A 32 14.96 5.23 -24.37
CA ARG A 32 13.75 4.76 -23.70
C ARG A 32 14.04 3.46 -23.00
N PHE A 33 13.35 3.27 -21.88
CA PHE A 33 13.44 2.08 -21.07
C PHE A 33 12.04 1.52 -20.83
N MET A 34 11.91 0.21 -20.77
CA MET A 34 10.68 -0.47 -20.37
C MET A 34 11.03 -1.64 -19.46
N LEU A 35 10.37 -1.71 -18.32
CA LEU A 35 10.45 -2.83 -17.40
C LEU A 35 9.16 -3.64 -17.51
N GLU A 36 9.28 -4.95 -17.71
CA GLU A 36 8.13 -5.87 -17.78
C GLU A 36 8.25 -6.91 -16.65
N ASP A 37 7.17 -7.07 -15.87
CA ASP A 37 7.05 -8.16 -14.91
C ASP A 37 6.57 -9.42 -15.65
N PRO A 38 7.37 -10.50 -15.69
CA PRO A 38 6.99 -11.72 -16.40
C PRO A 38 5.84 -12.49 -15.74
N HIS A 39 5.54 -12.26 -14.46
CA HIS A 39 4.49 -12.97 -13.73
C HIS A 39 3.13 -12.30 -13.92
N THR A 40 3.09 -10.97 -13.97
CA THR A 40 1.83 -10.20 -14.12
C THR A 40 1.61 -9.68 -15.54
N GLY A 41 2.68 -9.58 -16.34
CA GLY A 41 2.67 -8.91 -17.65
C GLY A 41 2.62 -7.38 -17.56
N GLU A 42 2.74 -6.81 -16.36
CA GLU A 42 2.74 -5.37 -16.16
C GLU A 42 3.97 -4.72 -16.79
N ARG A 43 3.78 -3.56 -17.43
CA ARG A 43 4.82 -2.85 -18.16
C ARG A 43 4.93 -1.42 -17.70
N HIS A 44 6.14 -1.01 -17.33
CA HIS A 44 6.46 0.35 -16.92
C HIS A 44 7.46 0.96 -17.90
N GLY A 45 7.06 2.03 -18.58
CA GLY A 45 7.94 2.80 -19.47
C GLY A 45 8.62 3.95 -18.76
N PHE A 46 9.89 4.21 -19.06
CA PHE A 46 10.67 5.31 -18.50
C PHE A 46 11.38 6.09 -19.61
N ALA A 47 11.32 7.42 -19.51
CA ALA A 47 11.96 8.35 -20.44
C ALA A 47 13.44 8.63 -20.12
N THR A 48 13.87 8.33 -18.90
CA THR A 48 15.24 8.58 -18.41
C THR A 48 15.70 7.40 -17.58
N PHE A 49 17.02 7.25 -17.48
CA PHE A 49 17.62 6.21 -16.65
C PHE A 49 17.36 6.45 -15.15
N ASP A 50 17.38 7.71 -14.71
CA ASP A 50 17.12 8.07 -13.31
C ASP A 50 15.72 7.65 -12.84
N ASN A 51 14.71 7.79 -13.71
CA ASN A 51 13.34 7.38 -13.39
C ASN A 51 13.23 5.85 -13.26
N LEU A 52 13.97 5.09 -14.09
CA LEU A 52 14.05 3.63 -13.96
C LEU A 52 14.68 3.23 -12.62
N ILE A 53 15.81 3.83 -12.26
CA ILE A 53 16.52 3.52 -11.01
C ILE A 53 15.67 3.90 -9.79
N GLY A 54 15.01 5.07 -9.80
CA GLY A 54 14.09 5.47 -8.74
C GLY A 54 12.94 4.47 -8.56
N HIS A 55 12.39 3.95 -9.67
CA HIS A 55 11.37 2.91 -9.61
C HIS A 55 11.89 1.61 -9.02
N LEU A 56 13.08 1.14 -9.42
CA LEU A 56 13.69 -0.07 -8.86
C LEU A 56 13.96 0.07 -7.35
N HIS A 57 14.40 1.24 -6.89
CA HIS A 57 14.53 1.52 -5.45
C HIS A 57 13.19 1.42 -4.72
N ASN A 58 12.12 1.97 -5.30
CA ASN A 58 10.79 1.85 -4.72
C ASN A 58 10.34 0.39 -4.65
N LEU A 59 10.64 -0.43 -5.67
CA LEU A 59 10.29 -1.86 -5.66
C LEU A 59 11.02 -2.65 -4.57
N MET A 60 12.30 -2.34 -4.33
CA MET A 60 13.09 -2.96 -3.25
C MET A 60 12.60 -2.55 -1.87
N ASN A 61 12.19 -1.28 -1.72
CA ASN A 61 11.79 -0.70 -0.44
C ASN A 61 10.32 -0.91 -0.11
N SER A 62 9.49 -1.23 -1.11
CA SER A 62 8.07 -1.54 -0.96
C SER A 62 7.92 -2.82 -0.15
N THR A 63 7.87 -2.62 1.15
CA THR A 63 7.58 -3.68 2.10
C THR A 63 6.11 -3.98 1.98
N ASP A 64 5.76 -5.01 1.19
CA ASP A 64 4.44 -5.61 1.25
C ASP A 64 4.15 -5.93 2.73
N VAL A 65 3.29 -5.11 3.33
CA VAL A 65 2.87 -5.24 4.71
C VAL A 65 1.91 -6.40 4.68
N LEU A 66 2.36 -7.55 5.18
CA LEU A 66 1.44 -8.60 5.59
C LEU A 66 0.67 -8.04 6.78
N ILE A 67 -0.38 -7.26 6.49
CA ILE A 67 -1.45 -7.03 7.44
C ILE A 67 -2.07 -8.42 7.59
N ASP A 68 -1.71 -9.13 8.67
CA ASP A 68 -2.53 -10.25 9.12
C ASP A 68 -3.90 -9.66 9.47
N PRO A 69 -4.98 -9.98 8.72
CA PRO A 69 -6.31 -9.45 9.03
C PRO A 69 -6.93 -10.07 10.30
N GLN A 70 -6.16 -10.87 11.06
CA GLN A 70 -6.62 -11.59 12.24
C GLN A 70 -6.49 -10.79 13.55
N PHE A 71 -5.83 -9.62 13.57
CA PHE A 71 -5.56 -8.88 14.80
C PHE A 71 -6.43 -7.63 14.99
N ASN A 72 -7.74 -7.73 14.72
CA ASN A 72 -8.68 -6.75 15.26
C ASN A 72 -10.06 -7.36 15.56
N SER A 73 -10.08 -8.27 16.55
CA SER A 73 -11.30 -8.76 17.19
C SER A 73 -11.16 -8.72 18.72
N GLN A 74 -10.90 -7.55 19.30
CA GLN A 74 -11.01 -7.38 20.75
C GLN A 74 -11.37 -5.93 21.12
N THR A 75 -12.62 -5.55 20.88
CA THR A 75 -13.31 -4.51 21.66
C THR A 75 -14.72 -4.99 22.00
N ASP A 76 -14.79 -6.06 22.78
CA ASP A 76 -15.98 -6.30 23.61
C ASP A 76 -15.51 -6.30 25.07
N GLN A 77 -15.31 -5.09 25.59
CA GLN A 77 -15.32 -4.83 27.03
C GLN A 77 -16.42 -3.80 27.27
N THR A 78 -17.63 -4.32 27.48
CA THR A 78 -18.70 -3.55 28.11
C THR A 78 -18.25 -3.20 29.55
N PRO A 79 -18.25 -1.92 29.96
CA PRO A 79 -17.92 -1.52 31.33
C PRO A 79 -18.95 -2.04 32.35
N PRO A 80 -18.61 -2.13 33.65
CA PRO A 80 -19.40 -2.83 34.65
C PRO A 80 -20.78 -2.15 34.86
N GLN A 81 -21.82 -2.98 34.95
CA GLN A 81 -23.17 -2.55 35.29
C GLN A 81 -23.19 -1.96 36.71
N ASN A 82 -23.35 -0.65 36.80
CA ASN A 82 -23.81 0.01 38.03
C ASN A 82 -25.29 -0.30 38.19
N ASP A 83 -25.59 -1.20 39.12
CA ASP A 83 -26.93 -1.46 39.62
C ASP A 83 -27.27 -0.39 40.67
N VAL A 84 -27.97 0.66 40.27
CA VAL A 84 -28.70 1.55 41.20
C VAL A 84 -30.07 1.79 40.60
N SER A 85 -31.05 1.01 41.06
CA SER A 85 -32.48 1.27 40.88
C SER A 85 -33.19 1.13 42.23
N GLU A 86 -33.22 2.22 42.99
CA GLU A 86 -34.28 2.52 43.96
C GLU A 86 -34.57 4.02 43.78
N SER A 87 -35.64 4.40 43.10
CA SER A 87 -37.04 4.39 43.51
C SER A 87 -37.51 5.81 43.88
N GLN A 88 -38.55 6.22 43.14
CA GLN A 88 -39.65 7.10 43.54
C GLN A 88 -39.55 8.61 43.29
N SER A 89 -40.46 9.03 42.38
CA SER A 89 -41.51 10.02 42.60
C SER A 89 -41.12 11.50 42.69
N SER A 90 -41.52 12.31 41.70
CA SER A 90 -42.77 13.09 41.78
C SER A 90 -42.83 14.15 40.68
N SER A 91 -43.96 14.19 39.99
CA SER A 91 -44.70 15.32 39.41
C SER A 91 -44.03 16.70 39.26
N LEU A 92 -44.08 17.30 38.06
CA LEU A 92 -45.11 18.27 37.65
C LEU A 92 -44.70 19.01 36.34
N VAL A 93 -45.54 18.84 35.31
CA VAL A 93 -46.13 19.85 34.40
C VAL A 93 -45.33 21.13 34.10
N THR A 94 -45.02 21.39 32.81
CA THR A 94 -45.68 22.42 31.95
C THR A 94 -44.78 22.82 30.76
N LEU A 95 -45.43 22.97 29.61
CA LEU A 95 -45.00 23.59 28.35
C LEU A 95 -44.31 24.98 28.57
N LYS A 96 -43.60 25.63 27.65
CA LYS A 96 -43.88 25.92 26.23
C LYS A 96 -42.77 26.88 25.73
N GLU A 97 -42.55 26.86 24.41
CA GLU A 97 -42.05 27.94 23.52
C GLU A 97 -40.94 28.90 23.98
#